data_AF-A0A3A3DS36-F1
#
_entry.id   AF-A0A3A3DS36-F1
#
_cell.length_a   1.000
_cell.length_b   1.000
_cell.length_c   1.000
_cell.angle_alpha   90.00
_cell.angle_beta   90.00
_cell.angle_gamma   90.00
#
_symmetry.space_group_name_H-M   'P 1'
#
loop_
_entity.id
_entity.type
_entity.pdbx_description
1 polymer ?
#
loop_
_entity_poly.entity_id
_entity_poly.type
_entity_poly.pdbx_seq_one_letter_code
_entity_poly.pdbx_strand_id
1 'polypeptide(L)'
;MKGYTLLELMVAMAAGMFLLAGVSMSYSAIKSTIVVTQELSHAQEVVRYTSQVFTRSIKQTNVSPVVSNGLAQLSVYQSSGSISCHGDAPIFDYTEDYTLVNGFLVCAITPTAGGDTVTVNLLKGVNTLSFDILYSDRLVRITITPDNVPDLFENGIDIDIAVTRPIIGQF
;
A
#
# COMPACT_ATOMS: atom_id res chain seq x y z
N MET A 1 67.29 18.02 -4.56
CA MET A 1 65.99 17.41 -4.91
C MET A 1 66.08 15.93 -4.52
N LYS A 2 65.39 15.49 -3.46
CA LYS A 2 65.36 14.07 -3.08
C LYS A 2 64.37 13.37 -4.00
N GLY A 3 64.88 12.46 -4.84
CA GLY A 3 64.03 11.64 -5.71
C GLY A 3 63.31 10.58 -4.89
N TYR A 4 62.00 10.43 -5.11
CA TYR A 4 61.19 9.36 -4.52
C TYR A 4 61.73 8.01 -4.97
N THR A 5 61.85 7.08 -4.03
CA THR A 5 62.27 5.71 -4.36
C THR A 5 61.09 4.91 -4.91
N LEU A 6 61.35 3.96 -5.81
CA LEU A 6 60.32 3.05 -6.35
C LEU A 6 59.53 2.34 -5.24
N LEU A 7 60.17 2.09 -4.10
CA LEU A 7 59.59 1.41 -2.96
C LEU A 7 58.56 2.29 -2.23
N GLU A 8 58.83 3.59 -2.06
CA GLU A 8 57.84 4.53 -1.51
C GLU A 8 56.60 4.65 -2.40
N LEU A 9 56.77 4.63 -3.73
CA LEU A 9 55.65 4.66 -4.68
C LEU A 9 54.79 3.38 -4.56
N MET A 10 55.42 2.21 -4.44
CA MET A 10 54.72 0.93 -4.29
C MET A 10 53.94 0.86 -2.97
N VAL A 11 54.52 1.33 -1.86
CA VAL A 11 53.84 1.38 -0.56
C VAL A 11 52.65 2.33 -0.59
N ALA A 12 52.80 3.51 -1.20
CA ALA A 12 51.69 4.46 -1.37
C ALA A 12 50.55 3.88 -2.23
N MET A 13 50.88 3.16 -3.31
CA MET A 13 49.91 2.50 -4.16
C MET A 13 49.16 1.37 -3.42
N ALA A 14 49.89 0.54 -2.67
CA ALA A 14 49.30 -0.55 -1.88
C ALA A 14 48.35 0.00 -0.79
N ALA A 15 48.74 1.05 -0.08
CA ALA A 15 47.88 1.72 0.89
C ALA A 15 46.63 2.33 0.23
N GLY A 16 46.78 2.95 -0.95
CA GLY A 16 45.65 3.47 -1.73
C GLY A 16 44.65 2.40 -2.16
N MET A 17 45.12 1.24 -2.62
CA MET A 17 44.25 0.12 -2.99
C MET A 17 43.48 -0.44 -1.80
N PHE A 18 44.13 -0.59 -0.64
CA PHE A 18 43.47 -1.05 0.58
C PHE A 18 42.35 -0.09 1.02
N LEU A 19 42.59 1.21 0.98
CA LEU A 19 41.58 2.21 1.31
C LEU A 19 40.40 2.18 0.32
N LEU A 20 40.68 2.11 -0.98
CA LEU A 20 39.63 2.03 -2.00
C LEU A 20 38.79 0.75 -1.88
N ALA A 21 39.43 -0.39 -1.59
CA ALA A 21 38.73 -1.65 -1.33
C ALA A 21 37.81 -1.54 -0.11
N GLY A 22 38.29 -0.97 1.00
CA GLY A 22 37.49 -0.74 2.20
C GLY A 22 36.28 0.18 1.97
N VAL A 23 36.47 1.28 1.23
CA VAL A 23 35.40 2.22 0.86
C VAL A 23 34.38 1.55 -0.07
N SER A 24 34.83 0.71 -1.01
CA SER A 24 33.93 0.02 -1.96
C SER A 24 32.98 -0.96 -1.26
N MET A 25 33.49 -1.74 -0.29
CA MET A 25 32.69 -2.69 0.48
C MET A 25 31.68 -1.95 1.38
N SER A 26 32.12 -0.88 2.03
CA SER A 26 31.26 -0.02 2.85
C SER A 26 30.14 0.60 2.01
N TYR A 27 30.48 1.12 0.82
CA TYR A 27 29.51 1.70 -0.09
C TYR A 27 28.49 0.67 -0.60
N SER A 28 28.93 -0.55 -0.90
CA SER A 28 28.04 -1.64 -1.32
C SER A 28 27.04 -2.02 -0.22
N ALA A 29 27.51 -2.13 1.03
CA ALA A 29 26.66 -2.40 2.18
C ALA A 29 25.65 -1.26 2.41
N ILE A 30 26.09 0.00 2.37
CA ILE A 30 25.21 1.17 2.54
C ILE A 30 24.16 1.21 1.44
N LYS A 31 24.55 0.99 0.18
CA LYS A 31 23.62 0.97 -0.96
C LYS A 31 22.56 -0.12 -0.78
N SER A 32 22.97 -1.31 -0.33
CA SER A 32 22.03 -2.40 -0.03
C SER A 32 21.01 -1.99 1.04
N THR A 33 21.49 -1.42 2.16
CA THR A 33 20.62 -0.94 3.25
C THR A 33 19.66 0.17 2.78
N ILE A 34 20.13 1.10 1.94
CA ILE A 34 19.28 2.18 1.40
C ILE A 34 18.15 1.60 0.58
N VAL A 35 18.43 0.65 -0.31
CA VAL A 35 17.40 0.01 -1.15
C VAL A 35 16.36 -0.69 -0.28
N VAL A 36 16.78 -1.51 0.68
CA VAL A 36 15.86 -2.21 1.59
C VAL A 36 14.99 -1.22 2.38
N THR A 37 15.59 -0.13 2.87
CA THR A 37 14.85 0.91 3.62
C THR A 37 13.81 1.60 2.73
N GLN A 38 14.13 1.83 1.46
CA GLN A 38 13.22 2.44 0.50
C GLN A 38 12.04 1.53 0.15
N GLU A 39 12.30 0.25 -0.10
CA GLU A 39 11.23 -0.74 -0.36
C GLU A 39 10.30 -0.88 0.86
N LEU A 40 10.85 -0.94 2.08
CA LEU A 40 10.04 -1.01 3.29
C LEU A 40 9.22 0.28 3.53
N SER A 41 9.80 1.45 3.26
CA SER A 41 9.09 2.73 3.34
C SER A 41 7.92 2.78 2.35
N HIS A 42 8.14 2.30 1.13
CA HIS A 42 7.08 2.21 0.13
C HIS A 42 5.97 1.24 0.57
N ALA A 43 6.33 0.05 1.06
CA ALA A 43 5.37 -0.91 1.60
C ALA A 43 4.55 -0.35 2.78
N GLN A 44 5.20 0.41 3.68
CA GLN A 44 4.51 1.08 4.79
C GLN A 44 3.53 2.15 4.30
N GLU A 45 3.90 2.93 3.29
CA GLU A 45 3.00 3.91 2.69
C GLU A 45 1.81 3.23 2.02
N VAL A 46 2.03 2.10 1.33
CA VAL A 46 0.95 1.30 0.73
C VAL A 46 -0.06 0.87 1.80
N VAL A 47 0.41 0.29 2.90
CA VAL A 47 -0.45 -0.13 4.02
C VAL A 47 -1.17 1.05 4.66
N ARG A 48 -0.45 2.16 4.91
CA ARG A 48 -1.01 3.38 5.52
C ARG A 48 -2.12 3.96 4.65
N TYR A 49 -1.86 4.16 3.36
CA TYR A 49 -2.81 4.71 2.42
C TYR A 49 -4.06 3.82 2.29
N THR A 50 -3.83 2.51 2.15
CA THR A 50 -4.89 1.48 2.10
C THR A 50 -5.79 1.55 3.34
N SER A 51 -5.20 1.58 4.53
CA SER A 51 -5.95 1.71 5.79
C SER A 51 -6.77 3.01 5.84
N GLN A 52 -6.22 4.13 5.38
CA GLN A 52 -6.92 5.42 5.38
C GLN A 52 -8.12 5.44 4.42
N VAL A 53 -7.95 4.92 3.19
CA VAL A 53 -9.02 4.87 2.20
C VAL A 53 -10.15 3.96 2.66
N PHE A 54 -9.84 2.73 3.08
CA PHE A 54 -10.86 1.79 3.53
C PHE A 54 -11.52 2.22 4.83
N THR A 55 -10.76 2.76 5.80
CA THR A 55 -11.35 3.26 7.05
C THR A 55 -12.32 4.39 6.77
N ARG A 56 -12.00 5.29 5.83
CA ARG A 56 -12.92 6.35 5.43
C ARG A 56 -14.20 5.77 4.84
N SER A 57 -14.08 4.95 3.81
CA SER A 57 -15.22 4.38 3.09
C SER A 57 -16.13 3.55 4.01
N ILE A 58 -15.55 2.62 4.77
CA ILE A 58 -16.29 1.70 5.66
C ILE A 58 -16.95 2.43 6.84
N LYS A 59 -16.36 3.53 7.34
CA LYS A 59 -16.98 4.29 8.44
C LYS A 59 -18.02 5.30 7.98
N GLN A 60 -17.96 5.74 6.72
CA GLN A 60 -18.92 6.69 6.15
C GLN A 60 -20.23 6.01 5.74
N THR A 61 -20.17 4.74 5.33
CA THR A 61 -21.36 4.02 4.89
C THR A 61 -22.35 3.75 6.02
N ASN A 62 -23.64 3.78 5.67
CA ASN A 62 -24.75 3.37 6.55
C ASN A 62 -25.16 1.91 6.32
N VAL A 63 -24.60 1.25 5.30
CA VAL A 63 -24.95 -0.11 4.87
C VAL A 63 -23.73 -1.00 5.10
N SER A 64 -23.94 -2.29 5.35
CA SER A 64 -22.81 -3.21 5.40
C SER A 64 -22.11 -3.26 4.04
N PRO A 65 -20.77 -3.16 4.00
CA PRO A 65 -20.00 -3.50 2.81
C PRO A 65 -20.31 -4.92 2.33
N VAL A 66 -20.17 -5.14 1.03
CA VAL A 66 -20.37 -6.45 0.41
C VAL A 66 -19.07 -6.89 -0.23
N VAL A 67 -18.61 -8.10 0.10
CA VAL A 67 -17.47 -8.72 -0.58
C VAL A 67 -17.98 -9.61 -1.70
N SER A 68 -17.39 -9.46 -2.87
CA SER A 68 -17.75 -10.20 -4.07
C SER A 68 -16.50 -10.74 -4.78
N ASN A 69 -16.73 -11.49 -5.87
CA ASN A 69 -15.66 -12.06 -6.70
C ASN A 69 -14.64 -12.92 -5.91
N GLY A 70 -15.13 -13.81 -5.04
CA GLY A 70 -14.28 -14.74 -4.30
C GLY A 70 -13.25 -14.05 -3.40
N LEU A 71 -13.66 -13.01 -2.67
CA LEU A 71 -12.82 -12.18 -1.78
C LEU A 71 -11.92 -11.15 -2.49
N ALA A 72 -12.02 -11.00 -3.81
CA ALA A 72 -11.16 -10.08 -4.59
C ALA A 72 -11.77 -8.69 -4.82
N GLN A 73 -13.03 -8.47 -4.46
CA GLN A 73 -13.71 -7.19 -4.64
C GLN A 73 -14.49 -6.79 -3.39
N LEU A 74 -14.36 -5.53 -2.98
CA LEU A 74 -15.15 -4.93 -1.91
C LEU A 74 -16.02 -3.82 -2.48
N SER A 75 -17.33 -3.93 -2.28
CA SER A 75 -18.32 -2.94 -2.70
C SER A 75 -18.86 -2.20 -1.47
N VAL A 76 -18.75 -0.87 -1.45
CA VAL A 76 -19.21 -0.03 -0.35
C VAL A 76 -20.20 1.01 -0.86
N TYR A 77 -21.42 0.97 -0.32
CA TYR A 77 -22.45 1.96 -0.65
C TYR A 77 -22.18 3.30 0.07
N GLN A 78 -22.30 4.42 -0.62
CA GLN A 78 -22.20 5.75 -0.05
C GLN A 78 -23.42 6.59 -0.41
N SER A 79 -23.85 7.44 0.52
CA SER A 79 -24.93 8.40 0.25
C SER A 79 -24.38 9.71 -0.31
N SER A 80 -25.23 10.43 -1.04
CA SER A 80 -24.93 11.75 -1.59
C SER A 80 -24.27 12.69 -0.57
N GLY A 81 -23.31 13.48 -1.03
CA GLY A 81 -22.53 14.41 -0.22
C GLY A 81 -21.38 13.76 0.56
N SER A 82 -21.22 12.43 0.51
CA SER A 82 -20.07 11.74 1.12
C SER A 82 -18.84 11.82 0.21
N ILE A 83 -17.65 11.91 0.80
CA ILE A 83 -16.38 12.00 0.08
C ILE A 83 -16.03 10.63 -0.50
N SER A 84 -16.01 10.56 -1.83
CA SER A 84 -15.68 9.35 -2.57
C SER A 84 -14.20 8.98 -2.49
N CYS A 85 -13.85 7.78 -2.97
CA CYS A 85 -12.52 7.19 -2.91
C CYS A 85 -11.43 8.07 -3.55
N HIS A 86 -11.79 8.87 -4.57
CA HIS A 86 -10.90 9.81 -5.27
C HIS A 86 -11.01 11.26 -4.80
N GLY A 87 -11.79 11.54 -3.75
CA GLY A 87 -11.80 12.83 -3.05
C GLY A 87 -12.93 13.78 -3.44
N ASP A 88 -13.71 13.47 -4.46
CA ASP A 88 -14.88 14.25 -4.84
C ASP A 88 -16.09 13.92 -3.96
N ALA A 89 -17.04 14.85 -3.83
CA ALA A 89 -18.30 14.65 -3.10
C ALA A 89 -19.49 14.63 -4.08
N PRO A 90 -19.87 13.45 -4.62
CA PRO A 90 -20.99 13.33 -5.55
C PRO A 90 -22.32 13.77 -4.92
N ILE A 91 -23.17 14.42 -5.70
CA ILE A 91 -24.53 14.86 -5.29
C ILE A 91 -25.60 13.77 -5.49
N PHE A 92 -25.18 12.53 -5.74
CA PHE A 92 -26.04 11.36 -5.93
C PHE A 92 -25.51 10.21 -5.06
N ASP A 93 -26.35 9.22 -4.79
CA ASP A 93 -25.92 8.00 -4.12
C ASP A 93 -25.08 7.14 -5.08
N TYR A 94 -24.00 6.54 -4.58
CA TYR A 94 -23.05 5.79 -5.39
C TYR A 94 -22.49 4.58 -4.64
N THR A 95 -21.93 3.64 -5.39
CA THR A 95 -21.20 2.48 -4.85
C THR A 95 -19.73 2.58 -5.23
N GLU A 96 -18.85 2.33 -4.27
CA GLU A 96 -17.41 2.25 -4.45
C GLU A 96 -17.00 0.79 -4.55
N ASP A 97 -16.46 0.41 -5.70
CA ASP A 97 -15.95 -0.94 -5.98
C ASP A 97 -14.42 -0.93 -5.96
N TYR A 98 -13.86 -1.58 -4.95
CA TYR A 98 -12.42 -1.72 -4.78
C TYR A 98 -11.94 -3.05 -5.34
N THR A 99 -10.97 -3.00 -6.24
CA THR A 99 -10.38 -4.18 -6.90
C THR A 99 -8.87 -4.02 -7.10
N LEU A 100 -8.17 -5.14 -7.27
CA LEU A 100 -6.75 -5.15 -7.64
C LEU A 100 -6.62 -5.42 -9.14
N VAL A 101 -6.00 -4.48 -9.87
CA VAL A 101 -5.78 -4.61 -11.31
C VAL A 101 -4.33 -4.24 -11.64
N ASN A 102 -3.56 -5.19 -12.20
CA ASN A 102 -2.17 -4.96 -12.62
C ASN A 102 -1.26 -4.33 -11.53
N GLY A 103 -1.44 -4.72 -10.27
CA GLY A 103 -0.68 -4.19 -9.13
C GLY A 103 -1.13 -2.80 -8.65
N PHE A 104 -2.26 -2.31 -9.16
CA PHE A 104 -2.91 -1.10 -8.69
C PHE A 104 -4.15 -1.41 -7.86
N LEU A 105 -4.27 -0.74 -6.71
CA LEU A 105 -5.55 -0.62 -6.03
C LEU A 105 -6.42 0.33 -6.85
N VAL A 106 -7.47 -0.22 -7.44
CA VAL A 106 -8.42 0.50 -8.28
C VAL A 106 -9.70 0.71 -7.50
N CYS A 107 -10.24 1.93 -7.60
CA CYS A 107 -11.59 2.22 -7.15
C CYS A 107 -12.44 2.64 -8.33
N ALA A 108 -13.56 1.94 -8.53
CA ALA A 108 -14.60 2.31 -9.46
C ALA A 108 -15.79 2.89 -8.69
N ILE A 109 -16.36 3.97 -9.20
CA ILE A 109 -17.54 4.60 -8.63
C ILE A 109 -18.68 4.46 -9.61
N THR A 110 -19.71 3.79 -9.15
CA THR A 110 -20.90 3.46 -9.93
C THR A 110 -22.09 4.21 -9.35
N PRO A 111 -22.71 5.16 -10.08
CA PRO A 111 -23.92 5.85 -9.63
C PRO A 111 -25.09 4.86 -9.48
N THR A 112 -25.80 4.91 -8.35
CA THR A 112 -26.94 4.01 -8.10
C THR A 112 -28.15 4.32 -9.01
N ALA A 113 -28.26 5.58 -9.45
CA ALA A 113 -29.34 6.03 -10.34
C ALA A 113 -29.17 5.65 -11.82
N GLY A 114 -28.11 4.90 -12.16
CA GLY A 114 -27.73 4.58 -13.53
C GLY A 114 -26.94 5.71 -14.19
N GLY A 115 -25.68 5.45 -14.54
CA GLY A 115 -24.76 6.41 -15.13
C GLY A 115 -23.40 5.79 -15.42
N ASP A 116 -22.46 6.60 -15.94
CA ASP A 116 -21.12 6.14 -16.27
C ASP A 116 -20.32 5.80 -15.01
N THR A 117 -19.68 4.63 -15.03
CA THR A 117 -18.77 4.19 -13.97
C THR A 117 -17.42 4.87 -14.15
N VAL A 118 -16.97 5.61 -13.14
CA VAL A 118 -15.66 6.28 -13.16
C VAL A 118 -14.65 5.42 -12.41
N THR A 119 -13.60 4.99 -13.09
CA THR A 119 -12.55 4.14 -12.52
C THR A 119 -11.27 4.92 -12.33
N VAL A 120 -10.67 4.86 -11.13
CA VAL A 120 -9.45 5.57 -10.77
C VAL A 120 -8.46 4.62 -10.12
N ASN A 121 -7.19 4.73 -10.53
CA ASN A 121 -6.08 4.03 -9.89
C ASN A 121 -5.63 4.85 -8.68
N LEU A 122 -5.78 4.29 -7.48
CA LEU A 122 -5.50 4.99 -6.23
C LEU A 122 -4.03 4.87 -5.82
N LEU A 123 -3.49 3.66 -5.91
CA LEU A 123 -2.18 3.33 -5.38
C LEU A 123 -1.54 2.22 -6.23
N LYS A 124 -0.22 2.30 -6.41
CA LYS A 124 0.60 1.24 -7.02
C LYS A 124 1.41 0.54 -5.94
N GLY A 125 1.75 -0.73 -6.16
CA GLY A 125 2.67 -1.45 -5.28
C GLY A 125 1.98 -2.52 -4.44
N VAL A 126 0.86 -3.05 -4.94
CA VAL A 126 0.08 -4.07 -4.27
C VAL A 126 0.21 -5.37 -5.05
N ASN A 127 0.79 -6.40 -4.44
CA ASN A 127 0.95 -7.72 -5.06
C ASN A 127 -0.33 -8.54 -4.93
N THR A 128 -0.88 -8.62 -3.71
CA THR A 128 -2.14 -9.33 -3.45
C THR A 128 -3.05 -8.51 -2.54
N LEU A 129 -4.36 -8.66 -2.76
CA LEU A 129 -5.41 -7.99 -2.01
C LEU A 129 -6.58 -8.95 -1.88
N SER A 130 -7.04 -9.17 -0.65
CA SER A 130 -8.25 -9.91 -0.37
C SER A 130 -9.06 -9.24 0.72
N PHE A 131 -10.37 -9.49 0.69
CA PHE A 131 -11.35 -8.90 1.58
C PHE A 131 -12.15 -10.00 2.23
N ASP A 132 -12.42 -9.89 3.52
CA ASP A 132 -13.30 -10.80 4.25
C ASP A 132 -14.23 -10.00 5.17
N ILE A 133 -15.43 -10.52 5.39
CA ILE A 133 -16.40 -9.94 6.30
C ILE A 133 -16.62 -10.93 7.44
N LEU A 134 -16.21 -10.52 8.63
CA LEU A 134 -16.21 -11.33 9.83
C LEU A 134 -17.24 -10.78 10.84
N TYR A 135 -17.62 -11.63 11.79
CA TYR A 135 -18.49 -11.27 12.92
C TYR A 135 -19.86 -10.68 12.52
N SER A 136 -20.56 -11.34 11.58
CA SER A 136 -21.91 -10.95 11.14
C SER A 136 -21.96 -9.51 10.63
N ASP A 137 -21.14 -9.19 9.63
CA ASP A 137 -21.13 -7.88 8.95
C ASP A 137 -20.64 -6.68 9.78
N ARG A 138 -19.88 -6.97 10.85
CA ARG A 138 -19.39 -5.93 11.78
C ARG A 138 -17.91 -5.62 11.64
N LEU A 139 -17.13 -6.53 11.05
CA LEU A 139 -15.70 -6.36 10.87
C LEU A 139 -15.34 -6.70 9.43
N VAL A 140 -14.71 -5.74 8.74
CA VAL A 140 -14.13 -5.97 7.43
C VAL A 140 -12.64 -6.18 7.62
N ARG A 141 -12.14 -7.34 7.21
CA ARG A 141 -10.72 -7.66 7.15
C ARG A 141 -10.24 -7.43 5.74
N ILE A 142 -9.20 -6.62 5.60
CA ILE A 142 -8.49 -6.43 4.34
C ILE A 142 -7.09 -7.01 4.52
N THR A 143 -6.76 -8.04 3.76
CA THR A 143 -5.41 -8.61 3.73
C THR A 143 -4.70 -8.04 2.50
N ILE A 144 -3.62 -7.30 2.73
CA ILE A 144 -2.83 -6.66 1.67
C ILE A 144 -1.37 -7.10 1.73
N THR A 145 -0.80 -7.43 0.58
CA THR A 145 0.62 -7.72 0.45
C THR A 145 1.25 -6.69 -0.48
N PRO A 146 2.07 -5.76 0.04
CA PRO A 146 2.80 -4.81 -0.80
C PRO A 146 3.89 -5.49 -1.64
N ASP A 147 4.35 -4.83 -2.69
CA ASP A 147 5.49 -5.29 -3.48
C ASP A 147 6.79 -5.26 -2.67
N ASN A 148 7.70 -6.20 -2.95
CA ASN A 148 9.05 -6.27 -2.38
C ASN A 148 9.13 -6.30 -0.84
N VAL A 149 8.10 -6.81 -0.17
CA VAL A 149 8.16 -7.05 1.28
C VAL A 149 9.03 -8.27 1.59
N PRO A 150 9.71 -8.30 2.75
CA PRO A 150 10.44 -9.48 3.21
C PRO A 150 9.54 -10.70 3.35
N ASP A 151 10.11 -11.90 3.22
CA ASP A 151 9.40 -13.19 3.26
C ASP A 151 8.53 -13.39 4.52
N LEU A 152 8.88 -12.70 5.61
CA LEU A 152 8.10 -12.64 6.85
C LEU A 152 6.65 -12.17 6.65
N PHE A 153 6.37 -11.41 5.59
CA PHE A 153 5.07 -10.87 5.23
C PHE A 153 4.48 -11.52 3.97
N GLU A 154 4.95 -12.71 3.58
CA GLU A 154 4.43 -13.46 2.42
C GLU A 154 2.92 -13.71 2.49
N ASN A 155 2.38 -13.90 3.70
CA ASN A 155 0.96 -14.12 3.93
C ASN A 155 0.13 -12.83 3.94
N GLY A 156 0.77 -11.67 3.74
CA GLY A 156 0.13 -10.37 3.76
C GLY A 156 0.00 -9.76 5.15
N ILE A 157 -0.53 -8.54 5.16
CA ILE A 157 -0.77 -7.71 6.34
C ILE A 157 -2.28 -7.55 6.48
N ASP A 158 -2.82 -7.99 7.61
CA ASP A 158 -4.25 -7.87 7.92
C ASP A 158 -4.57 -6.48 8.50
N ILE A 159 -5.57 -5.84 7.93
CA ILE A 159 -6.14 -4.57 8.38
C ILE A 159 -7.61 -4.83 8.73
N ASP A 160 -7.90 -4.84 10.03
CA ASP A 160 -9.24 -5.06 10.55
C ASP A 160 -9.94 -3.71 10.83
N ILE A 161 -11.09 -3.48 10.19
CA ILE A 161 -11.87 -2.25 10.31
C ILE A 161 -13.29 -2.59 10.76
N ALA A 162 -13.71 -2.01 11.89
CA ALA A 162 -15.07 -2.16 12.39
C ALA A 162 -16.06 -1.23 11.66
N VAL A 163 -17.18 -1.79 11.22
CA VAL A 163 -18.24 -1.03 10.53
C VAL A 163 -19.04 -0.25 11.57
N THR A 164 -18.93 1.09 11.57
CA THR A 164 -19.32 1.89 12.75
C THR A 164 -20.83 2.20 12.79
N ARG A 165 -21.43 2.58 11.66
CA ARG A 165 -22.83 3.03 11.61
C ARG A 165 -23.91 1.94 11.72
N PRO A 166 -23.78 0.73 11.12
CA PRO A 166 -24.78 -0.33 11.30
C PRO A 166 -24.81 -0.89 12.72
N ILE A 167 -23.74 -0.71 13.51
CA ILE A 167 -23.71 -1.12 14.92
C ILE A 167 -24.54 -0.17 15.81
N ILE A 168 -24.62 1.12 15.47
CA ILE A 168 -25.33 2.12 16.28
C ILE A 168 -26.86 2.07 16.04
N GLY A 169 -27.31 1.49 14.93
CA GLY A 169 -28.74 1.29 14.63
C GLY A 169 -29.39 0.07 15.30
N GLN A 170 -28.66 -0.66 16.16
CA GLN A 170 -29.15 -1.85 16.86
C GLN A 170 -29.35 -1.65 18.37
N PHE A 171 -29.43 -0.39 18.83
CA PHE A 171 -29.81 -0.02 20.19
C PHE A 171 -31.13 0.75 20.21
#